data_AF-A0A8I1IWB8-F1
#
_entry.id   AF-A0A8I1IWB8-F1
#
_cell.length_a   1.000
_cell.length_b   1.000
_cell.length_c   1.000
_cell.angle_alpha   90.00
_cell.angle_beta   90.00
_cell.angle_gamma   90.00
#
_symmetry.space_group_name_H-M   'P 1'
#
loop_
_entity.id
_entity.type
_entity.pdbx_description
1 polymer ?
#
loop_
_entity_poly.entity_id
_entity_poly.type
_entity_poly.pdbx_seq_one_letter_code
_entity_poly.pdbx_strand_id
1 'polypeptide(L)'
;MNNQLKALIESQVPSDKLIITHLVDSEITVKWIPLMTIGEHNPTIGLSTDAQWVINENQGIRILDEPWKYLRLLVLLEQQRKTVHNSLREALANYKIFVNLEDVFPFAEIVKIGFEQKSDYWVELALNWFEELSLIKQSELVDYLSKIVNARWASQKLRHRVRKILRNIEQK
;
A
#
# COMPACT_ATOMS: atom_id res chain seq x y z
N MET A 1 3.15 5.98 -15.07
CA MET A 1 4.01 4.77 -15.04
C MET A 1 5.40 5.20 -14.62
N ASN A 2 6.02 4.56 -13.62
CA ASN A 2 7.31 4.99 -13.09
C ASN A 2 8.46 4.45 -13.98
N ASN A 3 8.79 5.22 -15.03
CA ASN A 3 9.81 4.83 -16.02
C ASN A 3 11.19 4.58 -15.41
N GLN A 4 11.54 5.26 -14.32
CA GLN A 4 12.79 5.05 -13.61
C GLN A 4 12.81 3.68 -12.89
N LEU A 5 11.73 3.32 -12.20
CA LEU A 5 11.64 2.00 -11.54
C LEU A 5 11.69 0.86 -12.56
N LYS A 6 11.05 1.03 -13.72
CA LYS A 6 11.11 0.02 -14.80
C LYS A 6 12.54 -0.18 -15.29
N ALA A 7 13.27 0.88 -15.59
CA ALA A 7 14.67 0.80 -16.02
C ALA A 7 15.59 0.16 -14.96
N LEU A 8 15.32 0.40 -13.67
CA LEU A 8 16.04 -0.25 -12.57
C LEU A 8 15.76 -1.76 -12.53
N ILE A 9 14.51 -2.17 -12.68
CA ILE A 9 14.15 -3.59 -12.71
C ILE A 9 14.83 -4.29 -13.89
N GLU A 10 14.74 -3.71 -15.09
CA GLU A 10 15.35 -4.28 -16.31
C GLU A 10 16.88 -4.37 -16.24
N SER A 11 17.55 -3.42 -15.57
CA SER A 11 19.02 -3.40 -15.47
C SER A 11 19.58 -4.20 -14.29
N GLN A 12 18.85 -4.32 -13.18
CA GLN A 12 19.38 -4.88 -11.94
C GLN A 12 18.88 -6.30 -11.64
N VAL A 13 17.71 -6.68 -12.12
CA VAL A 13 17.09 -7.97 -11.76
C VAL A 13 17.55 -9.07 -12.73
N PRO A 14 18.29 -10.09 -12.26
CA PRO A 14 18.66 -11.23 -13.09
C PRO A 14 17.44 -12.04 -13.54
N SER A 15 17.50 -12.60 -14.76
CA SER A 15 16.37 -13.36 -15.32
C SER A 15 15.99 -14.60 -14.49
N ASP A 16 16.94 -15.23 -13.80
CA ASP A 16 16.72 -16.38 -12.90
C ASP A 16 16.02 -16.00 -11.59
N LYS A 17 15.91 -14.71 -11.28
CA LYS A 17 15.15 -14.20 -10.13
C LYS A 17 13.71 -13.83 -10.47
N LEU A 18 13.35 -13.80 -11.75
CA LEU A 18 12.00 -13.51 -12.20
C LEU A 18 11.10 -14.74 -12.06
N ILE A 19 9.98 -14.55 -11.38
CA ILE A 19 8.90 -15.52 -11.33
C ILE A 19 7.91 -15.20 -12.46
N ILE A 20 7.39 -16.24 -13.12
CA ILE A 20 6.33 -16.14 -14.11
C ILE A 20 5.06 -16.72 -13.49
N THR A 21 3.99 -15.94 -13.46
CA THR A 21 2.71 -16.37 -12.88
C THR A 21 1.55 -15.89 -13.74
N HIS A 22 0.50 -16.70 -13.89
CA HIS A 22 -0.70 -16.31 -14.61
C HIS A 22 -1.49 -15.26 -13.84
N LEU A 23 -1.90 -14.22 -14.56
CA LEU A 23 -2.84 -13.23 -14.06
C LEU A 23 -4.16 -13.96 -13.75
N VAL A 24 -4.75 -13.67 -12.59
CA VAL A 24 -6.02 -14.30 -12.25
C VAL A 24 -7.07 -13.94 -13.30
N ASP A 25 -7.88 -14.93 -13.70
CA ASP A 25 -8.96 -14.80 -14.69
C ASP A 25 -8.46 -14.48 -16.12
N SER A 26 -7.20 -14.78 -16.45
CA SER A 26 -6.60 -14.54 -17.77
C SER A 26 -5.51 -15.55 -18.14
N GLU A 27 -5.32 -15.78 -19.44
CA GLU A 27 -4.20 -16.57 -19.98
C GLU A 27 -2.87 -15.78 -19.98
N ILE A 28 -2.92 -14.48 -19.64
CA ILE A 28 -1.75 -13.60 -19.61
C ILE A 28 -0.84 -13.96 -18.43
N THR A 29 0.46 -14.09 -18.68
CA THR A 29 1.48 -14.26 -17.63
C THR A 29 2.15 -12.95 -17.28
N VAL A 30 2.47 -12.76 -16.00
CA VAL A 30 3.26 -11.63 -15.49
C VAL A 30 4.63 -12.13 -15.03
N LYS A 31 5.69 -11.44 -15.45
CA LYS A 31 7.05 -11.59 -14.92
C LYS A 31 7.24 -10.64 -13.74
N TRP A 32 7.69 -11.14 -12.59
CA TRP A 32 7.75 -10.34 -11.37
C TRP A 32 8.80 -10.83 -10.37
N ILE A 33 9.15 -9.99 -9.41
CA ILE A 33 10.00 -10.33 -8.26
C ILE A 33 9.18 -10.33 -6.96
N PRO A 34 9.30 -11.36 -6.11
CA PRO A 34 8.69 -11.36 -4.78
C PRO A 34 9.48 -10.45 -3.84
N LEU A 35 8.76 -9.70 -3.00
CA LEU A 35 9.35 -8.76 -2.05
C LEU A 35 8.97 -9.08 -0.60
N MET A 36 7.69 -9.33 -0.32
CA MET A 36 7.21 -9.51 1.05
C MET A 36 5.94 -10.36 1.11
N THR A 37 5.89 -11.29 2.07
CA THR A 37 4.66 -12.02 2.44
C THR A 37 3.86 -11.25 3.49
N ILE A 38 2.53 -11.23 3.34
CA ILE A 38 1.62 -10.51 4.25
C ILE A 38 0.46 -11.42 4.69
N GLY A 39 -0.16 -11.15 5.83
CA GLY A 39 -1.41 -11.80 6.26
C GLY A 39 -1.32 -13.32 6.53
N GLU A 40 -2.44 -13.92 6.93
CA GLU A 40 -2.50 -15.31 7.42
C GLU A 40 -2.38 -16.38 6.32
N HIS A 41 -2.76 -16.05 5.08
CA HIS A 41 -2.68 -16.96 3.93
C HIS A 41 -1.40 -16.78 3.09
N ASN A 42 -0.42 -16.05 3.62
CA ASN A 42 0.86 -15.74 2.99
C ASN A 42 0.80 -15.19 1.55
N PRO A 43 -0.19 -14.34 1.14
CA PRO A 43 -0.05 -13.63 -0.12
C PRO A 43 1.25 -12.85 -0.19
N THR A 44 1.86 -12.84 -1.37
CA THR A 44 3.17 -12.22 -1.58
C THR A 44 3.02 -10.96 -2.43
N ILE A 45 3.42 -9.81 -1.89
CA ILE A 45 3.57 -8.57 -2.63
C ILE A 45 4.89 -8.62 -3.40
N GLY A 46 4.87 -8.10 -4.62
CA GLY A 46 6.06 -7.94 -5.44
C GLY A 46 5.96 -6.82 -6.47
N LEU A 47 6.93 -6.79 -7.38
CA LEU A 47 6.96 -5.86 -8.52
C LEU A 47 7.04 -6.63 -9.83
N SER A 48 6.21 -6.27 -10.81
CA SER A 48 6.33 -6.77 -12.18
C SER A 48 7.49 -6.11 -12.92
N THR A 49 7.92 -6.72 -14.03
CA THR A 49 8.89 -6.11 -14.96
C THR A 49 8.41 -4.80 -15.59
N ASP A 50 7.10 -4.54 -15.55
CA ASP A 50 6.50 -3.28 -15.99
C ASP A 50 6.40 -2.23 -14.88
N ALA A 51 7.10 -2.45 -13.75
CA ALA A 51 7.10 -1.58 -12.58
C ALA A 51 5.71 -1.36 -11.97
N GLN A 52 4.85 -2.39 -12.05
CA GLN A 52 3.56 -2.40 -11.36
C GLN A 52 3.66 -3.24 -10.10
N TRP A 53 3.03 -2.76 -9.02
CA TRP A 53 2.85 -3.59 -7.82
C TRP A 53 1.91 -4.74 -8.13
N VAL A 54 2.28 -5.91 -7.64
CA VAL A 54 1.52 -7.14 -7.82
C VAL A 54 1.33 -7.82 -6.47
N ILE A 55 0.26 -8.59 -6.37
CA ILE A 55 0.03 -9.51 -5.26
C ILE A 55 -0.22 -10.91 -5.82
N ASN A 56 0.55 -11.87 -5.34
CA ASN A 56 0.38 -13.27 -5.66
C ASN A 56 -0.39 -13.96 -4.51
N GLU A 57 -1.54 -14.53 -4.85
CA GLU A 57 -2.42 -15.26 -3.96
C GLU A 57 -2.53 -16.72 -4.46
N ASN A 58 -3.22 -17.59 -3.72
CA ASN A 58 -3.36 -19.01 -4.11
C ASN A 58 -3.96 -19.23 -5.51
N GLN A 59 -4.73 -18.25 -6.01
CA GLN A 59 -5.41 -18.32 -7.31
C GLN A 59 -4.57 -17.76 -8.47
N GLY A 60 -3.38 -17.20 -8.19
CA GLY A 60 -2.52 -16.54 -9.16
C GLY A 60 -2.21 -15.09 -8.79
N ILE A 61 -1.71 -14.34 -9.76
CA ILE A 61 -1.22 -12.97 -9.54
C ILE A 61 -2.22 -11.91 -9.99
N ARG A 62 -2.31 -10.81 -9.25
CA ARG A 62 -3.10 -9.64 -9.65
C ARG A 62 -2.22 -8.40 -9.66
N ILE A 63 -2.40 -7.58 -10.68
CA ILE A 63 -1.78 -6.26 -10.79
C ILE A 63 -2.59 -5.26 -9.96
N LEU A 64 -1.92 -4.42 -9.18
CA LEU A 64 -2.52 -3.41 -8.31
C LEU A 64 -2.53 -2.04 -8.98
N ASP A 65 -3.35 -1.92 -10.04
CA ASP A 65 -3.49 -0.75 -10.91
C ASP A 65 -4.83 -0.01 -10.74
N GLU A 66 -5.74 -0.54 -9.92
CA GLU A 66 -7.06 0.04 -9.67
C GLU A 66 -7.31 0.18 -8.16
N PRO A 67 -7.98 1.25 -7.69
CA PRO A 67 -8.17 1.52 -6.27
C PRO A 67 -8.74 0.34 -5.48
N TRP A 68 -9.75 -0.35 -5.99
CA TRP A 68 -10.38 -1.48 -5.29
C TRP A 68 -9.45 -2.69 -5.12
N LYS A 69 -8.40 -2.83 -5.95
CA LYS A 69 -7.47 -3.95 -5.87
C LYS A 69 -6.56 -3.86 -4.65
N TYR A 70 -6.26 -2.65 -4.20
CA TYR A 70 -5.49 -2.39 -2.97
C TYR A 70 -6.23 -2.78 -1.69
N LEU A 71 -7.52 -3.15 -1.74
CA LEU A 71 -8.23 -3.76 -0.60
C LEU A 71 -7.48 -4.99 -0.06
N ARG A 72 -6.77 -5.73 -0.93
CA ARG A 72 -5.93 -6.87 -0.54
C ARG A 72 -4.73 -6.48 0.30
N LEU A 73 -4.31 -5.23 0.25
CA LEU A 73 -3.22 -4.69 1.03
C LEU A 73 -3.68 -4.13 2.38
N LEU A 74 -4.98 -4.15 2.68
CA LEU A 74 -5.53 -3.58 3.91
C LEU A 74 -4.92 -4.22 5.17
N VAL A 75 -4.61 -5.52 5.11
CA VAL A 75 -3.94 -6.27 6.19
C VAL A 75 -2.58 -5.67 6.59
N LEU A 76 -1.93 -4.91 5.71
CA LEU A 76 -0.69 -4.21 6.05
C LEU A 76 -0.89 -3.19 7.18
N LEU A 77 -2.08 -2.58 7.28
CA LEU A 77 -2.38 -1.58 8.31
C LEU A 77 -2.28 -2.14 9.74
N GLU A 78 -2.37 -3.48 9.90
CA GLU A 78 -2.23 -4.16 11.19
C GLU A 78 -0.78 -4.11 11.71
N GLN A 79 0.19 -3.77 10.85
CA GLN A 79 1.59 -3.59 11.20
C GLN A 79 1.95 -2.10 11.31
N GLN A 80 3.03 -1.78 12.04
CA GLN A 80 3.59 -0.43 12.00
C GLN A 80 4.09 -0.11 10.58
N ARG A 81 3.74 1.06 10.06
CA ARG A 81 4.13 1.46 8.70
C ARG A 81 5.64 1.46 8.51
N LYS A 82 6.39 1.95 9.50
CA LYS A 82 7.86 1.90 9.48
C LYS A 82 8.42 0.48 9.29
N THR A 83 7.78 -0.53 9.89
CA THR A 83 8.16 -1.94 9.71
C THR A 83 7.95 -2.37 8.26
N VAL A 84 6.75 -2.13 7.71
CA VAL A 84 6.44 -2.46 6.31
C VAL A 84 7.38 -1.74 5.33
N HIS A 85 7.60 -0.44 5.55
CA HIS A 85 8.52 0.37 4.76
C HIS A 85 9.94 -0.21 4.78
N ASN A 86 10.48 -0.55 5.97
CA ASN A 86 11.83 -1.11 6.08
C ASN A 86 11.94 -2.47 5.40
N SER A 87 10.95 -3.35 5.59
CA SER A 87 10.95 -4.67 4.96
C SER A 87 10.86 -4.58 3.43
N LEU A 88 10.05 -3.68 2.88
CA LEU A 88 10.03 -3.42 1.42
C LEU A 88 11.38 -2.89 0.92
N ARG A 89 11.98 -1.94 1.66
CA ARG A 89 13.27 -1.34 1.30
C ARG A 89 14.39 -2.38 1.29
N GLU A 90 14.44 -3.24 2.30
CA GLU A 90 15.42 -4.33 2.39
C GLU A 90 15.22 -5.36 1.27
N ALA A 91 13.97 -5.74 0.99
CA ALA A 91 13.65 -6.63 -0.10
C ALA A 91 14.10 -6.08 -1.47
N LEU A 92 13.84 -4.78 -1.74
CA LEU A 92 14.30 -4.12 -2.96
C LEU A 92 15.83 -4.00 -3.04
N ALA A 93 16.50 -3.74 -1.92
CA ALA A 93 17.95 -3.65 -1.85
C ALA A 93 18.63 -4.99 -2.22
N ASN A 94 18.00 -6.14 -1.96
CA ASN A 94 18.49 -7.45 -2.41
C ASN A 94 18.56 -7.57 -3.94
N TYR A 95 17.78 -6.76 -4.65
CA TYR A 95 17.81 -6.63 -6.11
C TYR A 95 18.58 -5.38 -6.57
N LYS A 96 19.30 -4.70 -5.67
CA LYS A 96 20.01 -3.43 -5.94
C LYS A 96 19.08 -2.31 -6.45
N ILE A 97 17.80 -2.37 -6.13
CA ILE A 97 16.82 -1.33 -6.47
C ILE A 97 16.75 -0.33 -5.31
N PHE A 98 17.21 0.90 -5.57
CA PHE A 98 17.18 2.00 -4.60
C PHE A 98 16.25 3.09 -5.13
N VAL A 99 15.07 3.19 -4.53
CA VAL A 99 14.03 4.17 -4.89
C VAL A 99 13.43 4.78 -3.64
N ASN A 100 12.86 5.96 -3.76
CA ASN A 100 12.04 6.53 -2.71
C ASN A 100 10.71 5.75 -2.64
N LEU A 101 10.52 4.96 -1.58
CA LEU A 101 9.33 4.14 -1.40
C LEU A 101 8.04 4.96 -1.32
N GLU A 102 8.12 6.19 -0.80
CA GLU A 102 6.98 7.12 -0.71
C GLU A 102 6.41 7.48 -2.10
N ASP A 103 7.25 7.43 -3.14
CA ASP A 103 6.87 7.81 -4.50
C ASP A 103 6.39 6.61 -5.33
N VAL A 104 6.67 5.38 -4.88
CA VAL A 104 6.41 4.17 -5.67
C VAL A 104 5.42 3.23 -5.03
N PHE A 105 5.41 3.08 -3.70
CA PHE A 105 4.50 2.18 -3.00
C PHE A 105 3.22 2.92 -2.58
N PRO A 106 2.03 2.31 -2.75
CA PRO A 106 0.74 2.97 -2.59
C PRO A 106 0.32 3.15 -1.11
N PHE A 107 1.17 3.76 -0.28
CA PHE A 107 0.89 3.96 1.16
C PHE A 107 -0.38 4.79 1.38
N ALA A 108 -0.56 5.88 0.61
CA ALA A 108 -1.69 6.77 0.75
C ALA A 108 -3.00 6.10 0.30
N GLU A 109 -2.97 5.29 -0.76
CA GLU A 109 -4.10 4.54 -1.27
C GLU A 109 -4.56 3.46 -0.27
N ILE A 110 -3.62 2.79 0.41
CA ILE A 110 -3.94 1.82 1.47
C ILE A 110 -4.66 2.53 2.64
N VAL A 111 -4.14 3.69 3.07
CA VAL A 111 -4.78 4.51 4.12
C VAL A 111 -6.18 4.95 3.71
N LYS A 112 -6.33 5.45 2.48
CA LYS A 112 -7.62 5.84 1.91
C LYS A 112 -8.64 4.70 1.98
N ILE A 113 -8.24 3.49 1.58
CA ILE A 113 -9.14 2.33 1.59
C ILE A 113 -9.52 1.94 3.01
N GLY A 114 -8.59 2.07 3.96
CA GLY A 114 -8.87 1.90 5.39
C GLY A 114 -9.94 2.87 5.88
N PHE A 115 -9.88 4.14 5.50
CA PHE A 115 -10.93 5.12 5.80
C PHE A 115 -12.28 4.79 5.16
N GLU A 116 -12.27 4.18 3.97
CA GLU A 116 -13.48 3.81 3.23
C GLU A 116 -14.18 2.56 3.79
N GLN A 117 -13.54 1.76 4.67
CA GLN A 117 -14.12 0.53 5.23
C GLN A 117 -15.34 0.75 6.15
N LYS A 118 -15.58 1.99 6.62
CA LYS A 118 -16.65 2.31 7.58
C LYS A 118 -16.64 1.42 8.83
N SER A 119 -15.43 1.09 9.31
CA SER A 119 -15.19 0.27 10.49
C SER A 119 -14.22 1.01 11.39
N ASP A 120 -14.57 1.14 12.67
CA ASP A 120 -13.71 1.77 13.67
C ASP A 120 -12.32 1.12 13.69
N TYR A 121 -12.26 -0.21 13.60
CA TYR A 121 -11.00 -0.96 13.60
C TYR A 121 -10.08 -0.53 12.45
N TRP A 122 -10.57 -0.61 11.21
CA TRP A 122 -9.76 -0.29 10.02
C TRP A 122 -9.39 1.19 9.94
N VAL A 123 -10.29 2.07 10.37
CA VAL A 123 -10.02 3.51 10.39
C VAL A 123 -8.96 3.83 11.44
N GLU A 124 -9.03 3.26 12.65
CA GLU A 124 -8.03 3.49 13.69
C GLU A 124 -6.63 3.04 13.26
N LEU A 125 -6.52 1.91 12.53
CA LEU A 125 -5.25 1.45 11.96
C LEU A 125 -4.77 2.38 10.83
N ALA A 126 -5.66 2.79 9.93
CA ALA A 126 -5.34 3.74 8.86
C ALA A 126 -4.87 5.10 9.40
N LEU A 127 -5.45 5.57 10.52
CA LEU A 127 -5.02 6.81 11.18
C LEU A 127 -3.57 6.72 11.68
N ASN A 128 -3.13 5.56 12.19
CA ASN A 128 -1.74 5.38 12.61
C ASN A 128 -0.77 5.60 11.43
N TRP A 129 -1.09 5.02 10.27
CA TRP A 129 -0.29 5.18 9.06
C TRP A 129 -0.37 6.60 8.48
N PHE A 130 -1.56 7.22 8.56
CA PHE A 130 -1.82 8.57 8.08
C PHE A 130 -0.94 9.61 8.78
N GLU A 131 -0.79 9.53 10.11
CA GLU A 131 0.02 10.47 10.88
C GLU A 131 1.50 10.45 10.48
N GLU A 132 1.97 9.34 9.89
CA GLU A 132 3.33 9.16 9.36
C GLU A 132 3.47 9.57 7.88
N LEU A 133 2.39 9.92 7.16
CA LEU A 133 2.46 10.33 5.75
C LEU A 133 3.14 11.70 5.61
N SER A 134 3.72 11.97 4.44
CA SER A 134 4.17 13.32 4.10
C SER A 134 2.99 14.30 4.13
N LEU A 135 3.24 15.59 4.37
CA LEU A 135 2.17 16.59 4.44
C LEU A 135 1.36 16.66 3.14
N ILE A 136 2.00 16.45 1.99
CA ILE A 136 1.36 16.39 0.68
C ILE A 136 0.38 15.21 0.62
N LYS A 137 0.78 14.03 1.10
CA LYS A 137 -0.11 12.85 1.13
C LYS A 137 -1.20 12.95 2.20
N GLN A 138 -0.93 13.63 3.31
CA GLN A 138 -1.96 13.93 4.29
C GLN A 138 -3.04 14.85 3.71
N SER A 139 -2.66 15.91 3.00
CA SER A 139 -3.62 16.87 2.43
C SER A 139 -4.54 16.23 1.38
N GLU A 140 -4.03 15.28 0.58
CA GLU A 140 -4.84 14.48 -0.36
C GLU A 140 -5.96 13.67 0.33
N LEU A 141 -5.82 13.39 1.63
CA LEU A 141 -6.73 12.52 2.39
C LEU A 141 -7.57 13.25 3.45
N VAL A 142 -7.38 14.56 3.65
CA VAL A 142 -8.09 15.35 4.68
C VAL A 142 -9.61 15.25 4.54
N ASP A 143 -10.14 15.26 3.32
CA ASP A 143 -11.59 15.18 3.08
C ASP A 143 -12.22 13.89 3.62
N TYR A 144 -11.44 12.80 3.66
CA TYR A 144 -11.90 11.54 4.25
C TYR A 144 -12.08 11.67 5.77
N LEU A 145 -11.15 12.35 6.44
CA LEU A 145 -11.25 12.60 7.87
C LEU A 145 -12.49 13.43 8.21
N SER A 146 -12.77 14.49 7.43
CA SER A 146 -13.98 15.31 7.57
C SER A 146 -15.27 14.50 7.42
N LYS A 147 -15.30 13.53 6.51
CA LYS A 147 -16.45 12.61 6.34
C LYS A 147 -16.62 11.68 7.55
N ILE A 148 -15.53 11.18 8.13
CA ILE A 148 -15.56 10.29 9.30
C ILE A 148 -16.10 11.02 10.54
N VAL A 149 -15.71 12.29 10.75
CA VAL A 149 -16.19 13.10 11.88
C VAL A 149 -17.72 13.23 11.90
N ASN A 150 -18.35 13.27 10.73
CA ASN A 150 -19.80 13.45 10.59
C ASN A 150 -20.53 12.12 10.36
N ALA A 151 -19.81 11.00 10.35
CA ALA A 151 -20.39 9.70 10.08
C ALA A 151 -21.21 9.16 11.26
N ARG A 152 -22.40 8.63 10.95
CA ARG A 152 -23.25 7.93 11.92
C ARG A 152 -22.66 6.61 12.41
N TRP A 153 -21.91 5.91 11.55
CA TRP A 153 -21.30 4.61 11.88
C TRP A 153 -20.10 4.74 12.83
N ALA A 154 -19.40 5.88 12.82
CA ALA A 154 -18.18 6.07 13.60
C ALA A 154 -18.50 6.19 15.10
N SER A 155 -17.71 5.58 15.97
CA SER A 155 -17.87 5.83 17.40
C SER A 155 -17.52 7.25 17.80
N GLN A 156 -17.99 7.67 18.97
CA GLN A 156 -17.64 8.96 19.53
C GLN A 156 -16.13 9.09 19.77
N LYS A 157 -15.48 8.01 20.22
CA LYS A 157 -14.03 7.94 20.43
C LYS A 157 -13.28 8.20 19.11
N LEU A 158 -13.65 7.48 18.05
CA LEU A 158 -13.06 7.66 16.74
C LEU A 158 -13.24 9.10 16.23
N ARG A 159 -14.47 9.64 16.30
CA ARG A 159 -14.74 11.04 15.90
C ARG A 159 -13.87 12.04 16.66
N HIS A 160 -13.66 11.84 17.97
CA HIS A 160 -12.77 12.71 18.75
C HIS A 160 -11.31 12.61 18.31
N ARG A 161 -10.79 11.40 18.05
CA ARG A 161 -9.42 11.22 17.55
C ARG A 161 -9.24 11.94 16.21
N VAL A 162 -10.15 11.73 15.27
CA VAL A 162 -10.09 12.37 13.95
C VAL A 162 -10.13 13.90 14.06
N ARG A 163 -11.01 14.47 14.91
CA ARG A 163 -11.02 15.93 15.16
C ARG A 163 -9.68 16.45 15.69
N LYS A 164 -9.03 15.70 16.59
CA LYS A 164 -7.71 16.08 17.11
C LYS A 164 -6.66 16.10 15.99
N ILE A 165 -6.67 15.09 15.13
CA ILE A 165 -5.76 15.01 13.98
C ILE A 165 -5.99 16.18 13.01
N LEU A 166 -7.24 16.47 12.64
CA LEU A 166 -7.58 17.60 11.78
C LEU A 166 -7.04 18.94 12.31
N ARG A 167 -7.24 19.21 13.61
CA ARG A 167 -6.72 20.44 14.25
C ARG A 167 -5.20 20.53 14.22
N ASN A 168 -4.50 19.40 14.34
CA ASN A 168 -3.04 19.37 14.26
C ASN A 168 -2.52 19.63 12.85
N ILE A 169 -3.30 19.29 11.81
CA ILE A 169 -2.94 19.58 10.41
C ILE A 169 -3.13 21.06 10.12
N GLU A 170 -4.22 21.66 10.59
CA GLU A 170 -4.51 23.10 10.39
C GLU A 170 -3.49 24.03 11.07
N GLN A 171 -2.75 23.52 12.07
CA GLN A 171 -1.74 24.27 12.83
C GLN A 171 -0.31 24.13 12.29
N LYS A 172 -0.09 23.31 11.25
CA LYS A 172 1.21 23.10 10.59
C LYS A 172 1.31 23.94 9.33
#